data_AF-A0A9Q9I9Q6-F1
#
_entry.id   AF-A0A9Q9I9Q6-F1
#
_cell.length_a   1.000
_cell.length_b   1.000
_cell.length_c   1.000
_cell.angle_alpha   90.00
_cell.angle_beta   90.00
_cell.angle_gamma   90.00
#
_symmetry.space_group_name_H-M   'P 1'
#
loop_
_entity.id
_entity.type
_entity.pdbx_description
1 polymer ?
#
loop_
_entity_poly.entity_id
_entity_poly.type
_entity_poly.pdbx_seq_one_letter_code
_entity_poly.pdbx_strand_id
1 'polypeptide(L)'
;MVTSTASTAHVQVYDYRYKRDVADLRYFYVVNPASPHGAWALGEIILPAARALHADYGVTVEPLAYGDLPEVRPGGVTYVVYGPTNPLTMPPREQAYLAALAAAGARTNIISAYPLTETNEDRPDYAAASSVVPRLCDLLDINAIFPDALDLSRGIRTNTWQDVYVNAIGETIRVKYQPTESVDPGDRAVLQRLRHTHADEVAELARVHREHHLWQRKPYTDGSVMFTHDGYWFASQTLTDKSRMTSGDFDLITSFDEGTRSLTYTGERLPTSDAPEFLMLSSLLSMHGRRPRLIVHFHHRELTRGPRFRNLVTDARIEGGHFSAGRLFFRELRQKRTDWFIIREHGMVWVGDSVHRFEEYVHRVVAPGSGRAAAAR
;
A
#
# COMPACT_ATOMS: atom_id res chain seq x y z
N MET A 1 27.29 2.51 -18.45
CA MET A 1 27.32 1.81 -19.76
C MET A 1 26.24 0.74 -19.66
N VAL A 2 25.13 0.88 -20.40
CA VAL A 2 23.95 0.02 -20.26
C VAL A 2 24.00 -1.02 -21.37
N THR A 3 24.17 -2.29 -21.01
CA THR A 3 24.06 -3.42 -21.94
C THR A 3 22.77 -4.18 -21.61
N SER A 4 21.85 -4.16 -22.56
CA SER A 4 20.59 -4.91 -22.50
C SER A 4 20.82 -6.33 -23.00
N THR A 5 20.62 -7.31 -22.13
CA THR A 5 20.41 -8.71 -22.52
C THR A 5 19.15 -9.20 -21.84
N ALA A 6 18.11 -9.46 -22.62
CA ALA A 6 16.84 -9.98 -22.13
C ALA A 6 17.03 -11.43 -21.67
N SER A 7 16.97 -11.64 -20.36
CA SER A 7 16.80 -12.96 -19.74
C SER A 7 15.34 -13.10 -19.31
N THR A 8 14.70 -14.20 -19.70
CA THR A 8 13.42 -14.65 -19.14
C THR A 8 13.67 -15.21 -17.73
N ALA A 9 13.96 -14.32 -16.78
CA ALA A 9 14.06 -14.70 -15.38
C ALA A 9 12.65 -15.04 -14.87
N HIS A 10 12.49 -16.25 -14.32
CA HIS A 10 11.31 -16.60 -13.54
C HIS A 10 11.16 -15.58 -12.42
N VAL A 11 10.01 -14.91 -12.35
CA VAL A 11 9.68 -13.98 -11.26
C VAL A 11 9.72 -14.81 -9.98
N GLN A 12 10.75 -14.62 -9.16
CA GLN A 12 10.76 -15.17 -7.81
C GLN A 12 9.79 -14.34 -6.98
N VAL A 13 8.79 -15.03 -6.44
CA VAL A 13 7.68 -14.42 -5.73
C VAL A 13 7.94 -14.62 -4.24
N TYR A 14 8.15 -13.53 -3.50
CA TYR A 14 8.47 -13.58 -2.07
C TYR A 14 7.38 -12.96 -1.19
N ASP A 15 7.13 -13.51 0.01
CA ASP A 15 6.48 -12.79 1.11
C ASP A 15 7.39 -11.64 1.58
N TYR A 16 6.93 -10.41 1.40
CA TYR A 16 7.75 -9.21 1.53
C TYR A 16 8.19 -8.89 2.96
N ARG A 17 7.53 -9.42 4.01
CA ARG A 17 7.96 -9.14 5.40
C ARG A 17 9.18 -9.98 5.80
N TYR A 18 9.42 -11.10 5.12
CA TYR A 18 10.35 -12.14 5.61
C TYR A 18 11.14 -12.86 4.50
N LYS A 19 11.12 -12.41 3.25
CA LYS A 19 11.78 -13.07 2.10
C LYS A 19 11.35 -14.54 1.92
N ARG A 20 10.07 -14.88 2.19
CA ARG A 20 9.58 -16.27 2.16
C ARG A 20 9.14 -16.69 0.77
N ASP A 21 9.17 -17.97 0.47
CA ASP A 21 8.67 -18.49 -0.82
C ASP A 21 7.14 -18.34 -0.88
N VAL A 22 6.56 -18.25 -2.09
CA VAL A 22 5.10 -18.41 -2.27
C VAL A 22 4.59 -19.72 -1.67
N ALA A 23 5.42 -20.76 -1.65
CA ALA A 23 5.10 -22.02 -0.97
C ALA A 23 4.78 -21.85 0.54
N ASP A 24 5.23 -20.75 1.16
CA ASP A 24 4.98 -20.42 2.57
C ASP A 24 3.70 -19.59 2.78
N LEU A 25 3.01 -19.22 1.70
CA LEU A 25 1.76 -18.48 1.73
C LEU A 25 0.57 -19.44 1.65
N ARG A 26 -0.39 -19.31 2.58
CA ARG A 26 -1.67 -20.01 2.52
C ARG A 26 -2.80 -19.01 2.35
N TYR A 27 -3.67 -19.26 1.38
CA TYR A 27 -4.82 -18.41 1.12
C TYR A 27 -6.08 -19.21 1.35
N PHE A 28 -6.99 -18.61 2.09
CA PHE A 28 -8.32 -19.14 2.30
C PHE A 28 -9.37 -18.14 1.86
N TYR A 29 -10.56 -18.65 1.55
CA TYR A 29 -11.75 -17.82 1.49
C TYR A 29 -12.85 -18.36 2.40
N VAL A 30 -13.60 -17.46 3.03
CA VAL A 30 -14.76 -17.76 3.85
C VAL A 30 -15.95 -16.98 3.29
N VAL A 31 -16.97 -17.70 2.84
CA VAL A 31 -18.23 -17.08 2.41
C VAL A 31 -19.09 -16.82 3.64
N ASN A 32 -19.50 -15.56 3.85
CA ASN A 32 -20.39 -15.22 4.98
C ASN A 32 -21.76 -15.91 4.78
N PRO A 33 -22.16 -16.86 5.65
CA PRO A 33 -23.42 -17.59 5.50
C PRO A 33 -24.65 -16.72 5.73
N ALA A 34 -24.51 -15.58 6.42
CA ALA A 34 -25.60 -14.63 6.63
C ALA A 34 -25.82 -13.70 5.44
N SER A 35 -24.91 -13.70 4.46
CA SER A 35 -24.98 -12.78 3.33
C SER A 35 -25.84 -13.34 2.19
N PRO A 36 -26.85 -12.60 1.71
CA PRO A 36 -27.66 -13.04 0.58
C PRO A 36 -26.86 -13.05 -0.74
N HIS A 37 -25.68 -12.44 -0.75
CA HIS A 37 -24.82 -12.32 -1.92
C HIS A 37 -23.68 -13.35 -1.94
N GLY A 38 -23.64 -14.29 -0.99
CA GLY A 38 -22.54 -15.23 -0.82
C GLY A 38 -22.22 -16.07 -2.06
N ALA A 39 -23.21 -16.74 -2.63
CA ALA A 39 -23.03 -17.59 -3.81
C ALA A 39 -22.55 -16.80 -5.04
N TRP A 40 -23.08 -15.58 -5.23
CA TRP A 40 -22.67 -14.70 -6.31
C TRP A 40 -21.22 -14.22 -6.14
N ALA A 41 -20.88 -13.69 -4.97
CA ALA A 41 -19.53 -13.19 -4.72
C ALA A 41 -18.50 -14.32 -4.83
N LEU A 42 -18.86 -15.55 -4.45
CA LEU A 42 -18.02 -16.71 -4.69
C LEU A 42 -17.73 -16.89 -6.19
N GLY A 43 -18.75 -16.89 -7.04
CA GLY A 43 -18.63 -17.11 -8.49
C GLY A 43 -17.97 -15.96 -9.26
N GLU A 44 -18.26 -14.72 -8.89
CA GLU A 44 -17.93 -13.52 -9.67
C GLU A 44 -16.78 -12.67 -9.08
N ILE A 45 -16.43 -12.87 -7.82
CA ILE A 45 -15.38 -12.10 -7.14
C ILE A 45 -14.24 -13.01 -6.65
N ILE A 46 -14.56 -13.95 -5.75
CA ILE A 46 -13.56 -14.74 -5.03
C ILE A 46 -12.86 -15.74 -5.96
N LEU A 47 -13.62 -16.61 -6.65
CA LEU A 47 -13.02 -17.63 -7.52
C LEU A 47 -12.29 -17.04 -8.73
N PRO A 48 -12.77 -15.97 -9.40
CA PRO A 48 -12.00 -15.30 -10.43
C PRO A 48 -10.66 -14.73 -9.92
N ALA A 49 -10.66 -14.10 -8.74
CA ALA A 49 -9.42 -13.61 -8.11
C ALA A 49 -8.46 -14.77 -7.77
N ALA A 50 -8.98 -15.88 -7.24
CA ALA A 50 -8.20 -17.08 -6.96
C ALA A 50 -7.58 -17.69 -8.22
N ARG A 51 -8.33 -17.74 -9.34
CA ARG A 51 -7.80 -18.21 -10.63
C ARG A 51 -6.67 -17.32 -11.15
N ALA A 52 -6.79 -16.00 -11.00
CA ALA A 52 -5.73 -15.08 -11.38
C ALA A 52 -4.48 -15.27 -10.50
N LEU A 53 -4.64 -15.39 -9.18
CA LEU A 53 -3.51 -15.69 -8.27
C LEU A 53 -2.79 -16.99 -8.62
N HIS A 54 -3.55 -18.03 -8.98
CA HIS A 54 -2.97 -19.30 -9.41
C HIS A 54 -2.21 -19.17 -10.74
N ALA A 55 -2.80 -18.50 -11.73
CA ALA A 55 -2.19 -18.33 -13.04
C ALA A 55 -0.87 -17.54 -12.97
N ASP A 56 -0.84 -16.47 -12.17
CA ASP A 56 0.30 -15.55 -12.12
C ASP A 56 1.40 -16.01 -11.15
N TYR A 57 1.02 -16.69 -10.05
CA TYR A 57 1.92 -16.97 -8.94
C TYR A 57 1.93 -18.44 -8.49
N GLY A 58 1.13 -19.32 -9.10
CA GLY A 58 0.98 -20.71 -8.64
C GLY A 58 0.29 -20.86 -7.29
N VAL A 59 -0.29 -19.78 -6.76
CA VAL A 59 -0.96 -19.75 -5.46
C VAL A 59 -2.30 -20.48 -5.53
N THR A 60 -2.56 -21.35 -4.56
CA THR A 60 -3.88 -21.98 -4.39
C THR A 60 -4.65 -21.30 -3.27
N VAL A 61 -5.95 -21.06 -3.50
CA VAL A 61 -6.87 -20.51 -2.50
C VAL A 61 -7.87 -21.59 -2.10
N GLU A 62 -7.89 -21.94 -0.81
CA GLU A 62 -8.69 -23.03 -0.26
C GLU A 62 -9.99 -22.51 0.38
N PRO A 63 -11.11 -23.23 0.31
CA PRO A 63 -12.28 -22.90 1.12
C PRO A 63 -11.98 -23.10 2.61
N LEU A 64 -12.49 -22.21 3.45
CA LEU A 64 -12.55 -22.35 4.89
C LEU A 64 -14.00 -22.15 5.35
N ALA A 65 -14.53 -23.08 6.14
CA ALA A 65 -15.91 -22.98 6.61
C ALA A 65 -16.03 -21.86 7.65
N TYR A 66 -17.20 -21.20 7.68
CA TYR A 66 -17.45 -20.16 8.67
C TYR A 66 -17.44 -20.74 10.09
N GLY A 67 -16.59 -20.18 10.96
CA GLY A 67 -16.38 -20.65 12.33
C GLY A 67 -15.10 -21.47 12.50
N ASP A 68 -14.52 -21.99 11.41
CA ASP A 68 -13.24 -22.69 11.44
C ASP A 68 -12.08 -21.70 11.42
N LEU A 69 -10.98 -22.05 12.07
CA LEU A 69 -9.73 -21.29 12.01
C LEU A 69 -8.74 -22.01 11.11
N PRO A 70 -8.03 -21.29 10.22
CA PRO A 70 -7.02 -21.91 9.39
C PRO A 70 -5.86 -22.38 10.26
N GLU A 71 -5.28 -23.54 9.93
CA GLU A 71 -4.05 -23.98 10.57
C GLU A 71 -2.89 -23.06 10.13
N VAL A 72 -2.42 -22.23 11.07
CA VAL A 72 -1.31 -21.30 10.84
C VAL A 72 0.00 -22.02 11.08
N ARG A 73 0.82 -22.07 10.02
CA ARG A 73 2.15 -22.68 10.10
C ARG A 73 3.12 -21.71 10.81
N PRO A 74 3.95 -22.20 11.74
CA PRO A 74 5.04 -21.39 12.30
C PRO A 74 5.93 -20.86 11.17
N GLY A 75 6.03 -19.54 11.07
CA GLY A 75 6.82 -18.91 9.99
C GLY A 75 6.15 -18.88 8.62
N GLY A 76 4.87 -19.23 8.48
CA GLY A 76 4.07 -18.98 7.27
C GLY A 76 3.29 -17.65 7.34
N VAL A 77 2.68 -17.25 6.22
CA VAL A 77 1.61 -16.22 6.23
C VAL A 77 0.31 -16.86 5.80
N THR A 78 -0.69 -16.72 6.65
CA THR A 78 -2.06 -17.12 6.35
C THR A 78 -2.88 -15.89 6.01
N TYR A 79 -3.50 -15.91 4.84
CA TYR A 79 -4.38 -14.86 4.34
C TYR A 79 -5.78 -15.41 4.15
N VAL A 80 -6.79 -14.64 4.55
CA VAL A 80 -8.20 -15.01 4.48
C VAL A 80 -8.97 -13.91 3.76
N VAL A 81 -9.66 -14.27 2.68
CA VAL A 81 -10.71 -13.41 2.10
C VAL A 81 -12.03 -13.77 2.73
N TYR A 82 -12.66 -12.83 3.42
CA TYR A 82 -13.94 -13.03 4.08
C TYR A 82 -15.03 -12.19 3.42
N GLY A 83 -16.25 -12.73 3.29
CA GLY A 83 -17.42 -11.94 2.91
C GLY A 83 -18.32 -12.64 1.90
N PRO A 84 -19.18 -11.92 1.18
CA PRO A 84 -19.41 -10.49 1.28
C PRO A 84 -20.16 -10.11 2.56
N THR A 85 -19.89 -8.93 3.13
CA THR A 85 -20.56 -8.44 4.35
C THR A 85 -20.76 -6.92 4.31
N ASN A 86 -21.66 -6.38 5.14
CA ASN A 86 -21.78 -4.94 5.37
C ASN A 86 -21.06 -4.57 6.67
N PRO A 87 -19.86 -3.94 6.60
CA PRO A 87 -19.09 -3.59 7.78
C PRO A 87 -19.81 -2.63 8.74
N LEU A 88 -20.75 -1.82 8.25
CA LEU A 88 -21.50 -0.88 9.08
C LEU A 88 -22.53 -1.56 9.99
N THR A 89 -23.01 -2.74 9.60
CA THR A 89 -24.06 -3.48 10.31
C THR A 89 -23.61 -4.89 10.69
N MET A 90 -22.29 -5.11 10.77
CA MET A 90 -21.70 -6.40 11.08
C MET A 90 -22.11 -6.87 12.47
N PRO A 91 -22.77 -8.04 12.63
CA PRO A 91 -23.26 -8.49 13.91
C PRO A 91 -22.12 -8.92 14.86
N PRO A 92 -22.32 -8.89 16.19
CA PRO A 92 -21.27 -9.24 17.16
C PRO A 92 -20.66 -10.63 16.96
N ARG A 93 -21.46 -11.62 16.53
CA ARG A 93 -20.97 -12.98 16.23
C ARG A 93 -19.97 -12.99 15.08
N GLU A 94 -20.21 -12.17 14.06
CA GLU A 94 -19.30 -12.04 12.91
C GLU A 94 -18.02 -11.32 13.31
N GLN A 95 -18.12 -10.23 14.07
CA GLN A 95 -16.96 -9.54 14.63
C GLN A 95 -16.09 -10.47 15.50
N ALA A 96 -16.72 -11.30 16.36
CA ALA A 96 -16.01 -12.26 17.19
C ALA A 96 -15.25 -13.32 16.36
N TYR A 97 -15.83 -13.77 15.24
CA TYR A 97 -15.15 -14.69 14.33
C TYR A 97 -13.95 -14.03 13.63
N LEU A 98 -14.10 -12.81 13.13
CA LEU A 98 -12.99 -12.07 12.51
C LEU A 98 -11.86 -11.80 13.50
N ALA A 99 -12.18 -11.43 14.75
CA ALA A 99 -11.20 -11.29 15.81
C ALA A 99 -10.49 -12.62 16.13
N ALA A 100 -11.19 -13.75 16.06
CA ALA A 100 -10.59 -15.06 16.26
C ALA A 100 -9.63 -15.44 15.12
N LEU A 101 -9.93 -15.09 13.86
CA LEU A 101 -9.00 -15.24 12.75
C LEU A 101 -7.72 -14.43 12.97
N ALA A 102 -7.85 -13.17 13.37
CA ALA A 102 -6.70 -12.31 13.69
C ALA A 102 -5.88 -12.87 14.86
N ALA A 103 -6.53 -13.33 15.94
CA ALA A 103 -5.88 -13.96 17.08
C ALA A 103 -5.14 -15.26 16.70
N ALA A 104 -5.63 -15.99 15.69
CA ALA A 104 -4.93 -17.13 15.11
C ALA A 104 -3.72 -16.74 14.24
N GLY A 105 -3.53 -15.45 13.96
CA GLY A 105 -2.45 -14.93 13.11
C GLY A 105 -2.81 -14.85 11.62
N ALA A 106 -4.09 -14.99 11.27
CA ALA A 106 -4.55 -14.84 9.89
C ALA A 106 -4.79 -13.37 9.54
N ARG A 107 -4.26 -12.94 8.38
CA ARG A 107 -4.55 -11.62 7.81
C ARG A 107 -5.85 -11.69 7.04
N THR A 108 -6.86 -10.94 7.49
CA THR A 108 -8.20 -11.06 6.93
C THR A 108 -8.59 -9.80 6.15
N ASN A 109 -8.94 -9.99 4.88
CA ASN A 109 -9.51 -8.94 4.04
C ASN A 109 -11.00 -9.20 3.82
N ILE A 110 -11.84 -8.20 4.09
CA ILE A 110 -13.28 -8.31 3.92
C ILE A 110 -13.74 -7.75 2.57
N ILE A 111 -14.56 -8.54 1.86
CA ILE A 111 -15.34 -8.10 0.71
C ILE A 111 -16.56 -7.36 1.25
N SER A 112 -16.65 -6.08 0.91
CA SER A 112 -17.75 -5.22 1.32
C SER A 112 -18.95 -5.38 0.35
N ALA A 113 -20.15 -5.44 0.91
CA ALA A 113 -21.41 -5.38 0.19
C ALA A 113 -22.36 -4.44 0.94
N TYR A 114 -22.50 -3.25 0.37
CA TYR A 114 -23.25 -2.14 0.92
C TYR A 114 -24.58 -2.01 0.15
N PRO A 115 -25.75 -2.32 0.74
CA PRO A 115 -27.06 -2.09 0.11
C PRO A 115 -27.27 -0.67 -0.44
N LEU A 116 -27.77 -0.51 -1.65
CA LEU A 116 -28.18 0.78 -2.18
C LEU A 116 -29.57 1.17 -1.64
N THR A 117 -29.96 2.42 -1.84
CA THR A 117 -31.35 2.86 -1.66
C THR A 117 -32.27 2.21 -2.71
N GLU A 118 -33.59 2.33 -2.54
CA GLU A 118 -34.57 1.89 -3.54
C GLU A 118 -34.40 2.61 -4.90
N THR A 119 -33.77 3.80 -4.90
CA THR A 119 -33.42 4.58 -6.09
C THR A 119 -32.06 4.22 -6.68
N ASN A 120 -31.41 3.16 -6.19
CA ASN A 120 -30.04 2.74 -6.55
C ASN A 120 -28.94 3.78 -6.26
N GLU A 121 -29.12 4.57 -5.20
CA GLU A 121 -28.13 5.53 -4.73
C GLU A 121 -27.39 4.98 -3.50
N ASP A 122 -26.21 5.54 -3.22
CA ASP A 122 -25.52 5.24 -1.97
C ASP A 122 -26.36 5.71 -0.79
N ARG A 123 -26.50 4.86 0.23
CA ARG A 123 -27.24 5.24 1.42
C ARG A 123 -26.54 6.40 2.14
N PRO A 124 -27.28 7.33 2.76
CA PRO A 124 -26.68 8.48 3.45
C PRO A 124 -25.69 8.09 4.56
N ASP A 125 -25.89 6.93 5.21
CA ASP A 125 -25.01 6.41 6.24
C ASP A 125 -23.65 5.90 5.70
N TYR A 126 -23.48 5.77 4.38
CA TYR A 126 -22.18 5.44 3.78
C TYR A 126 -21.15 6.55 3.89
N ALA A 127 -21.61 7.79 4.06
CA ALA A 127 -20.72 8.87 4.47
C ALA A 127 -20.01 8.51 5.79
N ALA A 128 -20.67 7.79 6.72
CA ALA A 128 -20.07 7.35 7.98
C ALA A 128 -19.15 6.14 7.83
N ALA A 129 -19.28 5.31 6.78
CA ALA A 129 -18.40 4.15 6.56
C ALA A 129 -16.92 4.54 6.57
N SER A 130 -16.62 5.70 5.99
CA SER A 130 -15.29 6.29 5.93
C SER A 130 -14.62 6.59 7.28
N SER A 131 -15.36 6.61 8.40
CA SER A 131 -14.83 6.82 9.77
C SER A 131 -15.14 5.67 10.73
N VAL A 132 -16.22 4.93 10.49
CA VAL A 132 -16.61 3.76 11.31
C VAL A 132 -15.81 2.53 10.91
N VAL A 133 -15.67 2.27 9.61
CA VAL A 133 -15.02 1.04 9.11
C VAL A 133 -13.53 0.99 9.45
N PRO A 134 -12.74 2.07 9.35
CA PRO A 134 -11.35 2.05 9.81
C PRO A 134 -11.22 1.67 11.29
N ARG A 135 -12.07 2.23 12.17
CA ARG A 135 -12.05 1.89 13.60
C ARG A 135 -12.44 0.44 13.86
N LEU A 136 -13.38 -0.09 13.08
CA LEU A 136 -13.73 -1.52 13.13
C LEU A 136 -12.56 -2.39 12.66
N CYS A 137 -11.88 -1.99 11.58
CA CYS A 137 -10.70 -2.66 11.08
C CYS A 137 -9.58 -2.70 12.13
N ASP A 138 -9.32 -1.57 12.80
CA ASP A 138 -8.36 -1.46 13.90
C ASP A 138 -8.73 -2.38 15.07
N LEU A 139 -10.02 -2.42 15.43
CA LEU A 139 -10.50 -3.24 16.55
C LEU A 139 -10.36 -4.74 16.28
N LEU A 140 -10.60 -5.16 15.04
CA LEU A 140 -10.64 -6.58 14.67
C LEU A 140 -9.34 -7.08 14.01
N ASP A 141 -8.35 -6.19 13.81
CA ASP A 141 -7.12 -6.45 13.06
C ASP A 141 -7.41 -7.10 11.68
N ILE A 142 -8.33 -6.46 10.95
CA ILE A 142 -8.72 -6.83 9.59
C ILE A 142 -8.52 -5.64 8.65
N ASN A 143 -8.60 -5.88 7.34
CA ASN A 143 -8.63 -4.82 6.34
C ASN A 143 -9.93 -4.89 5.53
N ALA A 144 -10.58 -3.74 5.31
CA ALA A 144 -11.77 -3.62 4.49
C ALA A 144 -11.44 -3.14 3.09
N ILE A 145 -11.77 -3.95 2.10
CA ILE A 145 -11.64 -3.54 0.70
C ILE A 145 -12.77 -2.54 0.42
N PHE A 146 -12.43 -1.26 0.35
CA PHE A 146 -13.41 -0.22 0.04
C PHE A 146 -13.96 -0.40 -1.38
N PRO A 147 -15.28 -0.58 -1.54
CA PRO A 147 -15.88 -0.88 -2.82
C PRO A 147 -16.11 0.37 -3.65
N ASP A 148 -15.78 0.30 -4.93
CA ASP A 148 -16.00 1.33 -5.93
C ASP A 148 -17.01 0.91 -7.01
N ALA A 149 -17.28 -0.38 -7.16
CA ALA A 149 -18.24 -0.91 -8.12
C ALA A 149 -19.69 -0.81 -7.62
N LEU A 150 -20.58 -0.40 -8.51
CA LEU A 150 -22.03 -0.41 -8.32
C LEU A 150 -22.63 -1.59 -9.08
N ASP A 151 -23.28 -2.50 -8.36
CA ASP A 151 -24.08 -3.57 -8.93
C ASP A 151 -25.56 -3.27 -8.73
N LEU A 152 -26.13 -2.58 -9.72
CA LEU A 152 -27.54 -2.18 -9.73
C LEU A 152 -28.49 -3.38 -9.75
N SER A 153 -28.07 -4.51 -10.34
CA SER A 153 -28.91 -5.70 -10.41
C SER A 153 -29.14 -6.36 -9.05
N ARG A 154 -28.18 -6.17 -8.14
CA ARG A 154 -28.21 -6.68 -6.77
C ARG A 154 -28.52 -5.59 -5.75
N GLY A 155 -28.62 -4.34 -6.18
CA GLY A 155 -28.81 -3.18 -5.31
C GLY A 155 -27.69 -3.05 -4.30
N ILE A 156 -26.42 -3.23 -4.69
CA ILE A 156 -25.27 -3.11 -3.78
C ILE A 156 -24.12 -2.31 -4.39
N ARG A 157 -23.37 -1.63 -3.53
CA ARG A 157 -21.99 -1.21 -3.80
C ARG A 157 -21.02 -2.26 -3.24
N THR A 158 -20.10 -2.73 -4.07
CA THR A 158 -19.26 -3.90 -3.75
C THR A 158 -17.91 -3.89 -4.47
N ASN A 159 -17.08 -4.88 -4.19
CA ASN A 159 -15.75 -5.03 -4.77
C ASN A 159 -15.81 -5.83 -6.07
N THR A 160 -14.81 -5.64 -6.91
CA THR A 160 -14.54 -6.48 -8.08
C THR A 160 -13.58 -7.61 -7.73
N TRP A 161 -13.48 -8.62 -8.60
CA TRP A 161 -12.44 -9.65 -8.44
C TRP A 161 -11.03 -9.05 -8.52
N GLN A 162 -10.84 -7.99 -9.32
CA GLN A 162 -9.57 -7.29 -9.41
C GLN A 162 -9.19 -6.63 -8.08
N ASP A 163 -10.16 -6.07 -7.36
CA ASP A 163 -9.90 -5.49 -6.04
C ASP A 163 -9.40 -6.55 -5.06
N VAL A 164 -10.04 -7.73 -5.04
CA VAL A 164 -9.64 -8.85 -4.19
C VAL A 164 -8.25 -9.37 -4.58
N TYR A 165 -7.99 -9.54 -5.87
CA TYR A 165 -6.69 -9.97 -6.40
C TYR A 165 -5.57 -8.96 -6.04
N VAL A 166 -5.77 -7.67 -6.31
CA VAL A 166 -4.79 -6.61 -6.02
C VAL A 166 -4.57 -6.47 -4.52
N ASN A 167 -5.61 -6.60 -3.69
CA ASN A 167 -5.44 -6.58 -2.24
C ASN A 167 -4.72 -7.82 -1.73
N ALA A 168 -5.05 -9.01 -2.24
CA ALA A 168 -4.31 -10.23 -1.89
C ALA A 168 -2.83 -10.02 -2.18
N ILE A 169 -2.45 -9.66 -3.41
CA ILE A 169 -1.06 -9.39 -3.77
C ILE A 169 -0.46 -8.27 -2.94
N GLY A 170 -1.20 -7.17 -2.76
CA GLY A 170 -0.77 -6.01 -1.98
C GLY A 170 -0.52 -6.32 -0.49
N GLU A 171 -1.19 -7.33 0.06
CA GLU A 171 -1.05 -7.76 1.46
C GLU A 171 -0.02 -8.87 1.67
N THR A 172 0.35 -9.59 0.60
CA THR A 172 1.09 -10.87 0.72
C THR A 172 2.23 -11.07 -0.29
N ILE A 173 2.13 -10.55 -1.52
CA ILE A 173 3.01 -10.87 -2.67
C ILE A 173 3.71 -9.64 -3.28
N ARG A 174 3.58 -8.42 -2.71
CA ARG A 174 4.02 -7.19 -3.41
C ARG A 174 5.53 -6.95 -3.38
N VAL A 175 6.28 -7.72 -4.18
CA VAL A 175 7.62 -7.36 -4.63
C VAL A 175 7.56 -7.12 -6.14
N LYS A 176 7.58 -5.85 -6.55
CA LYS A 176 7.50 -5.44 -7.96
C LYS A 176 8.86 -5.46 -8.67
N TYR A 177 9.86 -5.95 -7.95
CA TYR A 177 11.24 -6.06 -8.34
C TYR A 177 11.80 -7.39 -7.81
N GLN A 178 12.86 -7.92 -8.40
CA GLN A 178 13.59 -9.06 -7.84
C GLN A 178 14.53 -8.55 -6.75
N PRO A 179 14.33 -8.91 -5.48
CA PRO A 179 15.19 -8.43 -4.40
C PRO A 179 16.50 -9.22 -4.40
N THR A 180 17.63 -8.50 -4.35
CA THR A 180 18.97 -9.09 -4.18
C THR A 180 19.61 -8.49 -2.93
N GLU A 181 19.93 -9.30 -1.94
CA GLU A 181 20.67 -8.80 -0.77
C GLU A 181 22.14 -8.58 -1.15
N SER A 182 22.68 -7.41 -0.80
CA SER A 182 24.10 -7.13 -0.96
C SER A 182 24.90 -7.90 0.08
N VAL A 183 25.98 -8.53 -0.37
CA VAL A 183 26.96 -9.21 0.48
C VAL A 183 28.18 -8.34 0.79
N ASP A 184 28.20 -7.08 0.33
CA ASP A 184 29.32 -6.15 0.55
C ASP A 184 29.33 -5.64 2.01
N PRO A 185 30.41 -5.89 2.79
CA PRO A 185 30.55 -5.36 4.14
C PRO A 185 30.51 -3.82 4.22
N GLY A 186 30.95 -3.12 3.16
CA GLY A 186 30.91 -1.67 3.03
C GLY A 186 29.49 -1.12 3.06
N ASP A 187 28.55 -1.79 2.40
CA ASP A 187 27.14 -1.39 2.40
C ASP A 187 26.53 -1.48 3.80
N ARG A 188 26.91 -2.49 4.59
CA ARG A 188 26.46 -2.63 5.97
C ARG A 188 26.97 -1.50 6.86
N ALA A 189 28.22 -1.07 6.67
CA ALA A 189 28.77 0.08 7.38
C ALA A 189 28.03 1.39 6.98
N VAL A 190 27.72 1.56 5.69
CA VAL A 190 26.91 2.69 5.21
C VAL A 190 25.51 2.68 5.83
N LEU A 191 24.84 1.53 5.85
CA LEU A 191 23.53 1.38 6.47
C LEU A 191 23.54 1.83 7.94
N GLN A 192 24.51 1.36 8.74
CA GLN A 192 24.61 1.74 10.15
C GLN A 192 24.86 3.24 10.33
N ARG A 193 25.69 3.84 9.47
CA ARG A 193 25.90 5.29 9.46
C ARG A 193 24.60 6.04 9.18
N LEU A 194 23.88 5.67 8.13
CA LEU A 194 22.62 6.34 7.76
C LEU A 194 21.53 6.16 8.83
N ARG A 195 21.46 4.98 9.47
CA ARG A 195 20.56 4.74 10.61
C ARG A 195 20.83 5.69 11.78
N HIS A 196 22.10 5.98 12.06
CA HIS A 196 22.49 6.95 13.06
C HIS A 196 22.19 8.38 12.61
N THR A 197 22.60 8.74 11.39
CA THR A 197 22.42 10.10 10.82
C THR A 197 20.97 10.54 10.74
N HIS A 198 20.06 9.64 10.39
CA HIS A 198 18.63 9.95 10.19
C HIS A 198 17.73 9.56 11.36
N ALA A 199 18.28 9.16 12.51
CA ALA A 199 17.49 8.68 13.65
C ALA A 199 16.41 9.70 14.09
N ASP A 200 16.80 10.95 14.29
CA ASP A 200 15.90 12.01 14.75
C ASP A 200 14.91 12.43 13.65
N GLU A 201 15.35 12.53 12.40
CA GLU A 201 14.48 12.84 11.25
C GLU A 201 13.40 11.75 11.08
N VAL A 202 13.75 10.47 11.24
CA VAL A 202 12.78 9.38 11.17
C VAL A 202 11.77 9.45 12.32
N ALA A 203 12.23 9.74 13.54
CA ALA A 203 11.33 9.89 14.70
C ALA A 203 10.37 11.08 14.54
N GLU A 204 10.86 12.21 14.01
CA GLU A 204 10.04 13.38 13.69
C GLU A 204 9.00 13.04 12.61
N LEU A 205 9.42 12.35 11.53
CA LEU A 205 8.52 11.95 10.47
C LEU A 205 7.45 10.98 10.96
N ALA A 206 7.78 10.11 11.93
CA ALA A 206 6.82 9.21 12.55
C ALA A 206 5.76 9.97 13.37
N ARG A 207 6.19 11.01 14.10
CA ARG A 207 5.28 11.94 14.79
C ARG A 207 4.34 12.63 13.79
N VAL A 208 4.88 13.20 12.69
CA VAL A 208 4.08 13.88 11.66
C VAL A 208 3.03 12.95 11.07
N HIS A 209 3.40 11.70 10.72
CA HIS A 209 2.43 10.73 10.23
C HIS A 209 1.32 10.48 11.23
N ARG A 210 1.67 10.26 12.51
CA ARG A 210 0.73 9.98 13.60
C ARG A 210 -0.24 11.13 13.86
N GLU A 211 0.27 12.35 13.98
CA GLU A 211 -0.53 13.54 14.34
C GLU A 211 -1.46 13.98 13.21
N HIS A 212 -1.06 13.74 11.96
CA HIS A 212 -1.84 14.12 10.78
C HIS A 212 -2.60 12.98 10.11
N HIS A 213 -2.57 11.77 10.69
CA HIS A 213 -3.25 10.59 10.16
C HIS A 213 -2.99 10.39 8.66
N LEU A 214 -1.71 10.36 8.26
CA LEU A 214 -1.27 10.31 6.86
C LEU A 214 -1.41 8.92 6.21
N TRP A 215 -2.43 8.16 6.59
CA TRP A 215 -2.82 6.86 6.02
C TRP A 215 -4.31 6.86 5.65
N GLN A 216 -4.74 5.89 4.84
CA GLN A 216 -6.15 5.79 4.43
C GLN A 216 -6.68 4.36 4.45
N ARG A 217 -6.05 3.45 3.69
CA ARG A 217 -6.51 2.09 3.45
C ARG A 217 -6.01 1.16 4.54
N LYS A 218 -4.71 1.20 4.80
CA LYS A 218 -4.08 0.43 5.85
C LYS A 218 -3.65 1.37 6.96
N PRO A 219 -4.28 1.29 8.15
CA PRO A 219 -3.84 2.01 9.32
C PRO A 219 -2.34 1.88 9.49
N TYR A 220 -1.68 3.04 9.59
CA TYR A 220 -0.26 3.21 9.89
C TYR A 220 0.77 2.72 8.86
N THR A 221 0.46 1.76 8.00
CA THR A 221 1.46 1.14 7.08
C THR A 221 1.42 1.66 5.65
N ASP A 222 0.36 2.40 5.30
CA ASP A 222 0.23 3.07 4.01
C ASP A 222 1.38 4.04 3.75
N GLY A 223 1.76 4.15 2.47
CA GLY A 223 2.80 5.05 2.03
C GLY A 223 4.21 4.53 2.27
N SER A 224 5.18 5.33 1.85
CA SER A 224 6.58 4.97 1.84
C SER A 224 7.48 6.21 1.92
N VAL A 225 8.68 6.02 2.46
CA VAL A 225 9.64 7.10 2.70
C VAL A 225 10.97 6.72 2.10
N MET A 226 11.65 7.67 1.46
CA MET A 226 13.04 7.51 1.06
C MET A 226 13.84 8.77 1.36
N PHE A 227 14.94 8.60 2.08
CA PHE A 227 15.98 9.60 2.21
C PHE A 227 17.04 9.39 1.15
N THR A 228 17.59 10.49 0.65
CA THR A 228 18.72 10.52 -0.27
C THR A 228 19.87 11.25 0.40
N HIS A 229 20.99 10.55 0.59
CA HIS A 229 22.13 11.03 1.37
C HIS A 229 23.42 10.57 0.72
N ASP A 230 24.30 11.50 0.34
CA ASP A 230 25.61 11.21 -0.28
C ASP A 230 25.58 10.19 -1.43
N GLY A 231 24.52 10.25 -2.26
CA GLY A 231 24.33 9.33 -3.38
C GLY A 231 23.78 7.95 -3.01
N TYR A 232 23.46 7.73 -1.74
CA TYR A 232 22.76 6.54 -1.25
C TYR A 232 21.26 6.78 -1.12
N TRP A 233 20.50 5.69 -1.20
CA TRP A 233 19.06 5.68 -1.03
C TRP A 233 18.68 4.86 0.21
N PHE A 234 18.15 5.54 1.22
CA PHE A 234 17.77 4.94 2.49
C PHE A 234 16.25 4.93 2.60
N ALA A 235 15.65 3.78 2.34
CA ALA A 235 14.22 3.65 2.11
C ALA A 235 13.55 2.87 3.24
N SER A 236 12.32 3.26 3.59
CA SER A 236 11.52 2.54 4.58
C SER A 236 11.25 1.11 4.10
N GLN A 237 11.27 0.16 5.01
CA GLN A 237 10.88 -1.22 4.76
C GLN A 237 9.39 -1.31 4.35
N THR A 238 9.06 -2.37 3.61
CA THR A 238 7.68 -2.63 3.22
C THR A 238 6.81 -2.90 4.46
N LEU A 239 5.66 -2.23 4.52
CA LEU A 239 4.70 -2.25 5.63
C LEU A 239 5.26 -1.85 7.01
N THR A 240 6.30 -1.03 7.04
CA THR A 240 6.65 -0.30 8.26
C THR A 240 5.46 0.55 8.72
N ASP A 241 5.08 0.41 9.99
CA ASP A 241 4.19 1.33 10.71
C ASP A 241 4.85 2.72 10.74
N LYS A 242 4.38 3.61 9.87
CA LYS A 242 4.87 4.98 9.71
C LYS A 242 4.58 5.86 10.92
N SER A 243 3.70 5.46 11.84
CA SER A 243 3.40 6.22 13.07
C SER A 243 4.37 5.93 14.22
N ARG A 244 5.13 4.83 14.10
CA ARG A 244 6.09 4.33 15.11
C ARG A 244 7.44 3.95 14.55
N MET A 245 7.70 4.24 13.27
CA MET A 245 8.94 3.87 12.61
C MET A 245 10.16 4.47 13.30
N THR A 246 11.22 3.68 13.28
CA THR A 246 12.56 4.04 13.72
C THR A 246 13.51 3.94 12.54
N SER A 247 14.74 4.44 12.66
CA SER A 247 15.73 4.27 11.60
C SER A 247 16.10 2.79 11.36
N GLY A 248 15.84 1.89 12.31
CA GLY A 248 15.97 0.45 12.13
C GLY A 248 15.02 -0.12 11.07
N ASP A 249 13.88 0.55 10.82
CA ASP A 249 12.86 0.15 9.86
C ASP A 249 13.15 0.61 8.43
N PHE A 250 14.42 0.92 8.14
CA PHE A 250 14.89 1.37 6.84
C PHE A 250 16.06 0.50 6.37
N ASP A 251 16.11 0.34 5.06
CA ASP A 251 17.13 -0.42 4.34
C ASP A 251 17.90 0.51 3.39
N LEU A 252 19.14 0.12 3.11
CA LEU A 252 19.99 0.78 2.13
C LEU A 252 19.75 0.14 0.77
N ILE A 253 19.35 0.90 -0.22
CA ILE A 253 19.30 0.46 -1.62
C ILE A 253 20.60 0.88 -2.29
N THR A 254 21.26 -0.05 -2.96
CA THR A 254 22.60 0.16 -3.53
C THR A 254 22.58 0.18 -5.05
N SER A 255 21.65 -0.53 -5.68
CA SER A 255 21.44 -0.47 -7.13
C SER A 255 20.05 -0.95 -7.55
N PHE A 256 19.67 -0.59 -8.78
CA PHE A 256 18.52 -1.14 -9.46
C PHE A 256 18.84 -1.37 -10.94
N ASP A 257 18.54 -2.57 -11.43
CA ASP A 257 18.63 -2.96 -12.83
C ASP A 257 17.22 -3.00 -13.44
N GLU A 258 16.92 -2.07 -14.35
CA GLU A 258 15.61 -1.97 -15.01
C GLU A 258 15.32 -3.18 -15.91
N GLY A 259 16.35 -3.78 -16.54
CA GLY A 259 16.20 -4.89 -17.48
C GLY A 259 15.75 -6.18 -16.81
N THR A 260 16.38 -6.51 -15.69
CA THR A 260 16.01 -7.67 -14.86
C THR A 260 14.98 -7.32 -13.77
N ARG A 261 14.64 -6.04 -13.64
CA ARG A 261 13.85 -5.48 -12.52
C ARG A 261 14.45 -5.85 -11.17
N SER A 262 15.76 -5.98 -11.06
CA SER A 262 16.43 -6.39 -9.83
C SER A 262 16.80 -5.18 -8.98
N LEU A 263 16.50 -5.22 -7.69
CA LEU A 263 16.90 -4.20 -6.73
C LEU A 263 17.87 -4.82 -5.73
N THR A 264 19.08 -4.24 -5.65
CA THR A 264 20.07 -4.67 -4.66
C THR A 264 19.98 -3.80 -3.42
N TYR A 265 19.95 -4.42 -2.25
CA TYR A 265 19.79 -3.72 -0.98
C TYR A 265 20.54 -4.39 0.18
N THR A 266 20.79 -3.62 1.24
CA THR A 266 21.29 -4.11 2.54
C THR A 266 20.29 -3.75 3.62
N GLY A 267 19.81 -4.73 4.36
CA GLY A 267 18.75 -4.50 5.34
C GLY A 267 18.13 -5.78 5.89
N GLU A 268 17.34 -5.62 6.96
CA GLU A 268 16.72 -6.74 7.68
C GLU A 268 15.44 -7.23 7.00
N ARG A 269 14.76 -6.36 6.24
CA ARG A 269 13.54 -6.70 5.49
C ARG A 269 13.65 -6.23 4.05
N LEU A 270 12.57 -6.33 3.28
CA LEU A 270 12.55 -5.77 1.92
C LEU A 270 12.28 -4.26 1.97
N PRO A 271 13.00 -3.46 1.15
CA PRO A 271 12.66 -2.07 0.93
C PRO A 271 11.23 -1.91 0.40
N THR A 272 10.62 -0.74 0.60
CA THR A 272 9.29 -0.40 0.08
C THR A 272 9.08 -0.80 -1.39
N SER A 273 7.87 -1.27 -1.71
CA SER A 273 7.47 -1.58 -3.09
C SER A 273 7.47 -0.37 -4.04
N ASP A 274 7.62 0.84 -3.50
CA ASP A 274 7.70 2.09 -4.29
C ASP A 274 9.16 2.51 -4.58
N ALA A 275 10.13 1.75 -4.07
CA ALA A 275 11.55 2.04 -4.21
C ALA A 275 12.00 2.24 -5.68
N PRO A 276 11.62 1.40 -6.65
CA PRO A 276 12.03 1.61 -8.04
C PRO A 276 11.64 2.99 -8.59
N GLU A 277 10.47 3.50 -8.22
CA GLU A 277 9.99 4.80 -8.70
C GLU A 277 10.75 5.95 -8.07
N PHE A 278 11.03 5.84 -6.77
CA PHE A 278 11.78 6.84 -6.04
C PHE A 278 13.23 6.92 -6.52
N LEU A 279 13.86 5.78 -6.80
CA LEU A 279 15.21 5.72 -7.39
C LEU A 279 15.25 6.46 -8.72
N MET A 280 14.33 6.17 -9.64
CA MET A 280 14.23 6.87 -10.91
C MET A 280 13.97 8.37 -10.71
N LEU A 281 12.97 8.70 -9.88
CA LEU A 281 12.57 10.09 -9.63
C LEU A 281 13.74 10.91 -9.07
N SER A 282 14.41 10.41 -8.05
CA SER A 282 15.57 11.09 -7.42
C SER A 282 16.74 11.25 -8.39
N SER A 283 16.99 10.26 -9.25
CA SER A 283 18.03 10.28 -10.26
C SER A 283 17.72 11.34 -11.34
N LEU A 284 16.51 11.36 -11.88
CA LEU A 284 16.10 12.37 -12.86
C LEU A 284 16.12 13.79 -12.28
N LEU A 285 15.64 13.98 -11.05
CA LEU A 285 15.74 15.28 -10.38
C LEU A 285 17.20 15.72 -10.27
N SER A 286 18.10 14.81 -9.84
CA SER A 286 19.52 15.10 -9.65
C SER A 286 20.22 15.46 -10.97
N MET A 287 19.91 14.76 -12.05
CA MET A 287 20.39 15.07 -13.41
C MET A 287 19.94 16.45 -13.88
N HIS A 288 18.82 16.96 -13.36
CA HIS A 288 18.29 18.29 -13.64
C HIS A 288 18.62 19.33 -12.57
N GLY A 289 19.66 19.09 -11.76
CA GLY A 289 20.17 20.04 -10.77
C GLY A 289 19.33 20.16 -9.49
N ARG A 290 18.34 19.29 -9.29
CA ARG A 290 17.52 19.21 -8.07
C ARG A 290 17.92 17.97 -7.28
N ARG A 291 18.54 18.14 -6.11
CA ARG A 291 18.93 17.01 -5.26
C ARG A 291 17.97 16.90 -4.09
N PRO A 292 16.82 16.21 -4.22
CA PRO A 292 15.94 16.01 -3.08
C PRO A 292 16.72 15.29 -1.98
N ARG A 293 16.36 15.52 -0.71
CA ARG A 293 16.84 14.73 0.44
C ARG A 293 15.78 13.78 0.98
N LEU A 294 14.51 14.05 0.69
CA LEU A 294 13.37 13.32 1.22
C LEU A 294 12.28 13.18 0.15
N ILE A 295 11.80 11.96 -0.04
CA ILE A 295 10.61 11.63 -0.81
C ILE A 295 9.62 10.94 0.13
N VAL A 296 8.39 11.43 0.18
CA VAL A 296 7.32 10.85 1.00
C VAL A 296 6.13 10.56 0.12
N HIS A 297 5.76 9.29 0.04
CA HIS A 297 4.46 8.86 -0.44
C HIS A 297 3.55 8.60 0.76
N PHE A 298 2.38 9.20 0.78
CA PHE A 298 1.43 9.02 1.88
C PHE A 298 -0.01 9.07 1.36
N HIS A 299 -0.95 8.63 2.19
CA HIS A 299 -2.36 8.58 1.83
C HIS A 299 -3.15 9.44 2.82
N HIS A 300 -3.69 10.57 2.37
CA HIS A 300 -4.61 11.35 3.20
C HIS A 300 -6.00 11.34 2.58
N ARG A 301 -7.00 11.05 3.41
CA ARG A 301 -8.40 10.84 2.99
C ARG A 301 -8.95 12.02 2.17
N GLU A 302 -8.75 13.24 2.64
CA GLU A 302 -9.30 14.44 1.97
C GLU A 302 -8.53 14.82 0.70
N LEU A 303 -7.23 14.48 0.63
CA LEU A 303 -6.37 14.89 -0.48
C LEU A 303 -6.53 13.97 -1.69
N THR A 304 -6.66 12.67 -1.44
CA THR A 304 -6.68 11.63 -2.48
C THR A 304 -8.06 11.41 -3.10
N ARG A 305 -9.15 11.75 -2.39
CA ARG A 305 -10.53 11.53 -2.84
C ARG A 305 -11.45 12.76 -2.72
N GLY A 306 -10.96 13.88 -2.17
CA GLY A 306 -11.76 15.09 -2.03
C GLY A 306 -11.88 15.87 -3.35
N PRO A 307 -13.01 16.52 -3.63
CA PRO A 307 -13.18 17.36 -4.82
C PRO A 307 -12.23 18.57 -4.84
N ARG A 308 -11.71 18.96 -3.66
CA ARG A 308 -10.83 20.13 -3.45
C ARG A 308 -9.55 20.10 -4.29
N PHE A 309 -9.02 18.92 -4.59
CA PHE A 309 -7.73 18.78 -5.27
C PHE A 309 -7.83 18.13 -6.65
N ARG A 310 -9.04 18.05 -7.23
CA ARG A 310 -9.28 17.36 -8.53
C ARG A 310 -8.35 17.85 -9.65
N ASN A 311 -8.04 19.14 -9.68
CA ASN A 311 -7.16 19.75 -10.69
C ASN A 311 -5.65 19.41 -10.50
N LEU A 312 -5.29 18.83 -9.36
CA LEU A 312 -3.92 18.48 -8.99
C LEU A 312 -3.68 16.96 -9.01
N VAL A 313 -4.72 16.19 -9.33
CA VAL A 313 -4.64 14.76 -9.60
C VAL A 313 -3.98 14.53 -10.96
N THR A 314 -3.18 13.48 -11.09
CA THR A 314 -2.60 13.07 -12.38
C THR A 314 -3.69 12.75 -13.40
N ASP A 315 -3.44 13.08 -14.67
CA ASP A 315 -4.40 12.83 -15.75
C ASP A 315 -4.50 11.35 -16.13
N ALA A 316 -3.40 10.63 -15.93
CA ALA A 316 -3.32 9.19 -16.13
C ALA A 316 -3.35 8.44 -14.80
N ARG A 317 -3.92 7.24 -14.83
CA ARG A 317 -3.67 6.22 -13.80
C ARG A 317 -2.22 5.78 -13.95
N ILE A 318 -1.44 5.90 -12.88
CA ILE A 318 -0.05 5.46 -12.85
C ILE A 318 0.00 4.13 -12.10
N GLU A 319 0.45 3.07 -12.77
CA GLU A 319 0.71 1.80 -12.11
C GLU A 319 1.98 1.92 -11.25
N GLY A 320 1.79 1.77 -9.94
CA GLY A 320 2.86 1.95 -8.98
C GLY A 320 3.88 0.81 -8.96
N GLY A 321 5.10 1.15 -8.56
CA GLY A 321 6.35 0.40 -8.38
C GLY A 321 6.96 -0.19 -9.64
N HIS A 322 6.91 0.58 -10.71
CA HIS A 322 7.74 0.39 -11.88
C HIS A 322 8.72 1.56 -12.00
N PHE A 323 9.93 1.28 -12.47
CA PHE A 323 10.94 2.32 -12.75
C PHE A 323 10.40 3.38 -13.74
N SER A 324 9.54 2.97 -14.69
CA SER A 324 8.83 3.85 -15.62
C SER A 324 7.86 4.83 -14.94
N ALA A 325 7.23 4.44 -13.83
CA ALA A 325 6.36 5.33 -13.07
C ALA A 325 7.14 6.49 -12.44
N GLY A 326 8.41 6.29 -12.06
CA GLY A 326 9.29 7.39 -11.65
C GLY A 326 9.53 8.45 -12.75
N ARG A 327 9.55 8.05 -14.03
CA ARG A 327 9.62 9.00 -15.16
C ARG A 327 8.34 9.83 -15.27
N LEU A 328 7.19 9.20 -15.04
CA LEU A 328 5.90 9.88 -15.02
C LEU A 328 5.83 10.87 -13.86
N PHE A 329 6.25 10.47 -12.65
CA PHE A 329 6.32 11.37 -11.48
C PHE A 329 7.18 12.60 -11.76
N PHE A 330 8.35 12.39 -12.35
CA PHE A 330 9.23 13.49 -12.74
C PHE A 330 8.56 14.45 -13.75
N ARG A 331 7.85 13.90 -14.75
CA ARG A 331 7.10 14.70 -15.74
C ARG A 331 6.00 15.52 -15.07
N GLU A 332 5.22 14.91 -14.18
CA GLU A 332 4.13 15.57 -13.45
C GLU A 332 4.65 16.75 -12.61
N LEU A 333 5.71 16.54 -11.82
CA LEU A 333 6.34 17.60 -11.01
C LEU A 333 6.82 18.77 -11.88
N ARG A 334 7.43 18.48 -13.04
CA ARG A 334 7.91 19.52 -13.96
C ARG A 334 6.79 20.28 -14.65
N GLN A 335 5.77 19.59 -15.13
CA GLN A 335 4.63 20.21 -15.82
C GLN A 335 3.84 21.11 -14.87
N LYS A 336 3.62 20.65 -13.63
CA LYS A 336 2.88 21.39 -12.60
C LYS A 336 3.75 22.38 -11.81
N ARG A 337 5.08 22.40 -12.04
CA ARG A 337 6.07 23.28 -11.35
C ARG A 337 5.93 23.25 -9.83
N THR A 338 5.83 22.04 -9.30
CA THR A 338 5.52 21.77 -7.89
C THR A 338 6.49 20.73 -7.33
N ASP A 339 6.47 20.59 -6.01
CA ASP A 339 7.22 19.63 -5.23
C ASP A 339 6.37 18.41 -4.83
N TRP A 340 5.13 18.36 -5.32
CA TRP A 340 4.19 17.31 -4.96
C TRP A 340 3.08 17.15 -5.99
N PHE A 341 2.48 15.97 -6.04
CA PHE A 341 1.32 15.67 -6.89
C PHE A 341 0.48 14.55 -6.28
N ILE A 342 -0.79 14.46 -6.70
CA ILE A 342 -1.70 13.39 -6.27
C ILE A 342 -1.81 12.37 -7.39
N ILE A 343 -1.44 11.13 -7.10
CA ILE A 343 -1.65 10.01 -8.03
C ILE A 343 -3.13 9.65 -8.02
N ARG A 344 -3.76 9.65 -9.19
CA ARG A 344 -5.16 9.27 -9.36
C ARG A 344 -5.44 7.92 -8.70
N GLU A 345 -6.44 7.89 -7.82
CA GLU A 345 -6.92 6.69 -7.11
C GLU A 345 -5.86 5.95 -6.28
N HIS A 346 -4.75 6.61 -5.93
CA HIS A 346 -3.68 5.98 -5.16
C HIS A 346 -3.36 6.76 -3.89
N GLY A 347 -2.36 7.64 -3.94
CA GLY A 347 -1.81 8.39 -2.83
C GLY A 347 -1.16 9.68 -3.33
N MET A 348 -0.47 10.38 -2.46
CA MET A 348 0.21 11.62 -2.79
C MET A 348 1.71 11.47 -2.61
N VAL A 349 2.48 11.99 -3.57
CA VAL A 349 3.94 12.03 -3.48
C VAL A 349 4.37 13.46 -3.22
N TRP A 350 5.21 13.64 -2.22
CA TRP A 350 5.91 14.89 -1.89
C TRP A 350 7.42 14.67 -1.98
N VAL A 351 8.13 15.69 -2.47
CA VAL A 351 9.58 15.67 -2.66
C VAL A 351 10.17 16.96 -2.09
N GLY A 352 11.20 16.86 -1.25
CA GLY A 352 11.87 18.04 -0.72
C GLY A 352 13.12 17.71 0.08
N ASP A 353 13.50 18.63 0.97
CA ASP A 353 14.86 18.66 1.53
C ASP A 353 14.95 18.37 3.04
N SER A 354 13.81 18.30 3.74
CA SER A 354 13.75 17.98 5.17
C SER A 354 12.36 17.55 5.63
N VAL A 355 12.32 16.89 6.79
CA VAL A 355 11.07 16.52 7.48
C VAL A 355 10.29 17.76 7.91
N HIS A 356 10.98 18.80 8.40
CA HIS A 356 10.35 20.07 8.74
C HIS A 356 9.58 20.70 7.58
N ARG A 357 10.15 20.71 6.36
CA ARG A 357 9.46 21.22 5.16
C ARG A 357 8.26 20.37 4.77
N PHE A 358 8.34 19.06 5.01
CA PHE A 358 7.21 18.16 4.81
C PHE A 358 6.09 18.45 5.81
N GLU A 359 6.40 18.68 7.08
CA GLU A 359 5.41 19.06 8.09
C GLU A 359 4.73 20.40 7.78
N GLU A 360 5.50 21.43 7.41
CA GLU A 360 4.95 22.72 6.94
C GLU A 360 3.98 22.50 5.76
N TYR A 361 4.33 21.62 4.83
CA TYR A 361 3.48 21.25 3.71
C TYR A 361 2.18 20.59 4.21
N VAL A 362 2.28 19.59 5.09
CA VAL A 362 1.13 18.86 5.63
C VAL A 362 0.19 19.81 6.37
N HIS A 363 0.71 20.68 7.24
CA HIS A 363 -0.10 21.70 7.90
C HIS A 363 -0.84 22.60 6.91
N ARG A 364 -0.15 23.10 5.88
CA ARG A 364 -0.78 23.96 4.88
C ARG A 364 -1.88 23.25 4.11
N VAL A 365 -1.70 21.97 3.79
CA VAL A 365 -2.60 21.25 2.87
C VAL A 365 -3.73 20.52 3.60
N VAL A 366 -3.47 20.03 4.81
CA VAL A 366 -4.43 19.28 5.65
C VAL A 366 -5.22 20.19 6.61
N ALA A 367 -4.72 21.37 7.02
CA ALA A 367 -5.47 22.20 7.96
C ALA A 367 -6.83 22.70 7.41
N PRO A 368 -7.90 22.69 8.22
CA PRO A 368 -9.19 23.27 7.84
C PRO A 368 -9.04 24.79 7.61
N GLY A 369 -9.37 25.27 6.41
CA GLY A 369 -9.44 26.71 6.11
C GLY A 369 -8.32 27.31 5.24
N SER A 370 -7.27 26.56 4.88
CA SER A 370 -6.15 27.06 4.04
C SER A 370 -6.47 27.21 2.54
N GLY A 371 -7.72 26.92 2.13
CA GLY A 371 -8.14 26.69 0.74
C GLY A 371 -8.11 27.88 -0.22
N ARG A 372 -7.86 29.11 0.25
CA ARG A 372 -7.73 30.27 -0.65
C ARG A 372 -6.30 30.56 -1.10
N ALA A 373 -5.27 30.09 -0.39
CA ALA A 373 -3.89 30.46 -0.69
C ALA A 373 -3.13 29.44 -1.55
N ALA A 374 -3.43 28.14 -1.42
CA ALA A 374 -2.66 27.08 -2.08
C ALA A 374 -2.99 26.87 -3.57
N ALA A 375 -4.09 27.43 -4.07
CA ALA A 375 -4.46 27.38 -5.49
C ALA A 375 -3.89 28.58 -6.31
N ALA A 376 -3.20 29.51 -5.65
CA ALA A 376 -2.71 30.76 -6.24
C ALA A 376 -1.16 30.84 -6.35
N ARG A 377 -0.45 29.73 -6.10
CA ARG A 377 0.99 29.57 -6.30
C ARG A 377 1.24 28.18 -6.85
#